data_AF-A0A4P9JCX4-F1
#
_entry.id   AF-A0A4P9JCX4-F1
#
_cell.length_a   1.000
_cell.length_b   1.000
_cell.length_c   1.000
_cell.angle_alpha   90.00
_cell.angle_beta   90.00
_cell.angle_gamma   90.00
#
_symmetry.space_group_name_H-M   'P 1'
#
loop_
_entity.id
_entity.type
_entity.pdbx_description
1 polymer ?
#
loop_
_entity_poly.entity_id
_entity_poly.type
_entity_poly.pdbx_seq_one_letter_code
_entity_poly.pdbx_strand_id
1 'polypeptide(L)'
;MALPDYRIDEVKAPIVVARTRTHVQEFAGQREDLARAVERAAGSSNSALIMGALQEVYDGYQGKLATVLDHTAQNVVNEADRMIAAYQAGDRQMADDARRAADDVAHTAEEAR
;
A
#
# COMPACT_ATOMS: atom_id res chain seq x y z
N MET A 1 12.78 23.31 -20.86
CA MET A 1 13.55 22.34 -20.06
C MET A 1 13.37 20.98 -20.70
N ALA A 2 14.45 20.31 -21.10
CA ALA A 2 14.37 18.92 -21.55
C ALA A 2 14.01 18.06 -20.33
N LEU A 3 12.99 17.22 -20.45
CA LEU A 3 12.68 16.20 -19.45
C LEU A 3 13.94 15.37 -19.19
N PRO A 4 14.28 15.05 -17.93
CA PRO A 4 15.41 14.17 -17.64
C PRO A 4 15.25 12.87 -18.44
N ASP A 5 16.35 12.37 -19.04
CA ASP A 5 16.38 11.14 -19.85
C ASP A 5 16.10 9.93 -18.94
N TYR A 6 14.82 9.73 -18.64
CA TYR A 6 14.34 8.71 -17.72
C TYR A 6 14.34 7.37 -18.45
N ARG A 7 15.49 6.69 -18.43
CA ARG A 7 15.56 5.32 -18.93
C ARG A 7 14.96 4.39 -17.89
N ILE A 8 13.78 3.84 -18.18
CA ILE A 8 13.23 2.73 -17.42
C ILE A 8 14.00 1.47 -17.82
N ASP A 9 14.54 0.76 -16.85
CA ASP A 9 15.04 -0.61 -17.07
C ASP A 9 13.82 -1.52 -17.26
N GLU A 10 13.46 -1.76 -18.53
CA GLU A 10 12.27 -2.52 -18.94
C GLU A 10 12.24 -3.95 -18.39
N VAL A 11 13.38 -4.48 -17.94
CA VAL A 11 13.47 -5.81 -17.33
C VAL A 11 13.34 -5.72 -15.81
N LYS A 12 14.03 -4.79 -15.15
CA LYS A 12 14.04 -4.70 -13.68
C LYS A 12 12.81 -4.01 -13.11
N ALA A 13 12.26 -2.99 -13.79
CA ALA A 13 11.14 -2.22 -13.28
C ALA A 13 9.88 -3.08 -13.05
N PRO A 14 9.47 -3.96 -13.98
CA PRO A 14 8.35 -4.89 -13.72
C PRO A 14 8.61 -5.83 -12.54
N ILE A 15 9.86 -6.30 -12.36
CA ILE A 15 10.22 -7.20 -11.25
C ILE A 15 10.08 -6.48 -9.90
N VAL A 16 10.53 -5.22 -9.83
CA VAL A 16 10.40 -4.42 -8.60
C VAL A 16 8.93 -4.20 -8.27
N VAL A 17 8.11 -3.79 -9.25
CA VAL A 17 6.67 -3.57 -9.00
C VAL A 17 5.97 -4.87 -8.61
N ALA A 18 6.28 -6.00 -9.25
CA ALA A 18 5.74 -7.30 -8.88
C ALA A 18 6.11 -7.69 -7.44
N ARG A 19 7.36 -7.48 -7.01
CA ARG A 19 7.79 -7.75 -5.63
C ARG A 19 7.08 -6.84 -4.63
N THR A 20 6.96 -5.56 -4.94
CA THR A 20 6.23 -4.61 -4.09
C THR A 20 4.77 -5.03 -3.95
N ARG A 21 4.12 -5.46 -5.04
CA ARG A 21 2.76 -6.02 -4.99
C ARG A 21 2.66 -7.25 -4.08
N THR A 22 3.63 -8.17 -4.15
CA THR A 22 3.68 -9.32 -3.25
C THR A 22 3.78 -8.89 -1.79
N HIS A 23 4.66 -7.93 -1.46
CA HIS A 23 4.79 -7.44 -0.09
C HIS A 23 3.51 -6.75 0.42
N VAL A 24 2.79 -6.02 -0.44
CA VAL A 24 1.49 -5.44 -0.08
C VAL A 24 0.47 -6.54 0.25
N GLN A 25 0.44 -7.62 -0.54
CA GLN A 25 -0.45 -8.76 -0.30
C GLN A 25 -0.08 -9.52 0.98
N GLU A 26 1.21 -9.75 1.23
CA GLU A 26 1.71 -10.39 2.46
C GLU A 26 1.32 -9.58 3.70
N PHE A 27 1.48 -8.26 3.64
CA PHE A 27 1.11 -7.38 4.75
C PHE A 27 -0.41 -7.32 4.97
N ALA A 28 -1.22 -7.35 3.89
CA ALA A 28 -2.67 -7.50 4.01
C ALA A 28 -3.03 -8.80 4.75
N GLY A 29 -2.40 -9.92 4.39
CA GLY A 29 -2.61 -11.21 5.07
C GLY A 29 -2.22 -11.16 6.55
N GLN A 30 -1.07 -10.56 6.88
CA GLN A 30 -0.64 -10.38 8.28
C GLN A 30 -1.63 -9.54 9.10
N ARG A 31 -2.27 -8.53 8.50
CA ARG A 31 -3.32 -7.75 9.14
C ARG A 31 -4.56 -8.58 9.45
N GLU A 32 -5.00 -9.44 8.52
CA GLU A 32 -6.12 -10.35 8.76
C GLU A 32 -5.81 -11.38 9.85
N ASP A 33 -4.59 -11.91 9.88
CA ASP A 33 -4.18 -12.87 10.90
C ASP A 33 -4.14 -12.23 12.29
N LEU A 34 -3.68 -10.99 12.39
CA LEU A 34 -3.76 -10.20 13.63
C LEU A 34 -5.21 -9.98 14.07
N ALA A 35 -6.13 -9.71 13.12
CA ALA A 35 -7.57 -9.61 13.38
C ALA A 35 -8.12 -10.82 14.10
N ARG A 36 -7.89 -11.99 13.49
CA ARG A 36 -8.37 -13.27 14.01
C ARG A 36 -7.70 -13.60 15.34
N ALA A 37 -6.45 -13.23 15.54
CA ALA A 37 -5.76 -13.44 16.81
C ALA A 37 -6.39 -12.61 17.94
N VAL A 38 -6.71 -11.34 17.69
CA VAL A 38 -7.38 -10.48 18.66
C VAL A 38 -8.80 -10.95 18.96
N GLU A 39 -9.59 -11.30 17.95
CA GLU A 39 -10.94 -11.86 18.14
C GLU A 39 -10.92 -13.12 19.01
N ARG A 40 -9.95 -14.02 18.77
CA ARG A 40 -9.76 -15.24 19.58
C ARG A 40 -9.31 -14.92 21.00
N ALA A 41 -8.39 -13.97 21.18
CA ALA A 41 -7.92 -13.55 22.49
C ALA A 41 -9.06 -12.91 23.31
N ALA A 42 -9.84 -12.03 22.68
CA ALA A 42 -11.02 -11.42 23.27
C ALA A 42 -12.04 -12.50 23.69
N GLY A 43 -12.41 -13.41 22.78
CA GLY A 43 -13.35 -14.50 23.05
C GLY A 43 -12.90 -15.47 24.16
N SER A 44 -11.59 -15.63 24.37
CA SER A 44 -11.05 -16.52 25.43
C SER A 44 -10.91 -15.85 26.80
N SER A 45 -10.93 -14.51 26.87
CA SER A 45 -10.62 -13.78 28.10
C SER A 45 -11.76 -13.66 29.11
N ASN A 46 -13.01 -14.00 28.77
CA ASN A 46 -14.21 -13.95 29.65
C ASN A 46 -14.39 -12.64 30.46
N SER A 47 -13.73 -11.56 30.07
CA SER A 47 -13.70 -10.28 30.76
C SER A 47 -13.95 -9.16 29.77
N ALA A 48 -15.10 -8.52 29.89
CA ALA A 48 -15.51 -7.42 28.99
C ALA A 48 -14.50 -6.26 28.97
N LEU A 49 -13.78 -6.02 30.07
CA LEU A 49 -12.73 -5.00 30.15
C LEU A 49 -11.49 -5.36 29.33
N ILE A 50 -11.04 -6.62 29.40
CA ILE A 50 -9.88 -7.09 28.62
C ILE A 50 -10.24 -7.16 27.14
N MET A 51 -11.46 -7.59 26.82
CA MET A 51 -11.98 -7.56 25.45
C MET A 51 -12.00 -6.13 24.89
N GLY A 52 -12.55 -5.17 25.64
CA GLY A 52 -12.61 -3.77 25.22
C GLY A 52 -11.22 -3.16 24.96
N ALA A 53 -10.27 -3.40 25.88
CA ALA A 53 -8.90 -2.89 25.74
C ALA A 53 -8.16 -3.52 24.54
N LEU A 54 -8.33 -4.82 24.30
CA LEU A 54 -7.74 -5.49 23.14
C LEU A 54 -8.35 -5.01 21.84
N GLN A 55 -9.66 -4.80 21.80
CA GLN A 55 -10.36 -4.27 20.63
C GLN A 55 -9.93 -2.83 20.33
N GLU A 56 -9.82 -1.96 21.34
CA GLU A 56 -9.44 -0.55 21.15
C GLU A 56 -7.99 -0.39 20.65
N VAL A 57 -7.06 -1.16 21.21
CA VAL A 57 -5.67 -1.22 20.73
C VAL A 57 -5.61 -1.75 19.30
N TYR A 58 -6.39 -2.79 19.01
CA TYR A 58 -6.44 -3.41 17.69
C TYR A 58 -7.04 -2.49 16.63
N ASP A 59 -8.19 -1.86 16.90
CA ASP A 59 -8.85 -0.94 15.98
C ASP A 59 -7.98 0.29 15.71
N GLY A 60 -7.30 0.82 16.74
CA GLY A 60 -6.35 1.92 16.61
C GLY A 60 -5.12 1.55 15.78
N TYR A 61 -4.64 0.30 15.87
CA TYR A 61 -3.49 -0.17 15.10
C TYR A 61 -3.87 -0.54 13.66
N GLN A 62 -5.01 -1.20 13.46
CA GLN A 62 -5.56 -1.54 12.15
C GLN A 62 -5.93 -0.32 11.33
N GLY A 63 -6.53 0.71 11.94
CA GLY A 63 -6.87 1.93 11.21
C GLY A 63 -5.63 2.58 10.59
N LYS A 64 -4.53 2.65 11.34
CA LYS A 64 -3.25 3.18 10.85
C LYS A 64 -2.63 2.30 9.77
N LEU A 65 -2.66 0.97 9.97
CA LEU A 65 -2.14 0.01 8.99
C LEU A 65 -2.98 -0.02 7.71
N ALA A 66 -4.29 0.15 7.80
CA ALA A 66 -5.21 0.23 6.67
C ALA A 66 -4.89 1.41 5.78
N THR A 67 -4.76 2.59 6.38
CA THR A 67 -4.50 3.79 5.61
C THR A 67 -3.16 3.71 4.87
N VAL A 68 -2.09 3.26 5.54
CA VAL A 68 -0.77 3.11 4.90
C VAL A 68 -0.80 2.07 3.77
N LEU A 69 -1.50 0.95 3.98
CA LEU A 69 -1.53 -0.12 2.99
C LEU A 69 -2.37 0.23 1.76
N ASP A 70 -3.60 0.70 1.99
CA ASP A 70 -4.58 0.95 0.94
C ASP A 70 -4.27 2.23 0.17
N HIS A 71 -3.87 3.31 0.86
CA HIS A 71 -3.57 4.56 0.17
C HIS A 71 -2.16 4.59 -0.38
N THR A 72 -1.15 4.21 0.39
CA THR A 72 0.23 4.45 -0.03
C THR A 72 0.74 3.31 -0.90
N ALA A 73 0.62 2.07 -0.43
CA ALA A 73 1.30 0.96 -1.09
C ALA A 73 0.57 0.47 -2.35
N GLN A 74 -0.77 0.38 -2.34
CA GLN A 74 -1.52 -0.05 -3.52
C GLN A 74 -1.53 1.00 -4.63
N ASN A 75 -1.71 2.30 -4.31
CA ASN A 75 -1.72 3.35 -5.34
C ASN A 75 -0.33 3.52 -5.97
N VAL A 76 0.75 3.52 -5.19
CA VAL A 76 2.12 3.60 -5.73
C VAL A 76 2.40 2.41 -6.66
N VAL A 77 2.00 1.19 -6.29
CA VAL A 77 2.18 0.01 -7.14
C VAL A 77 1.37 0.11 -8.44
N ASN A 78 0.13 0.59 -8.37
CA ASN A 78 -0.74 0.73 -9.54
C ASN A 78 -0.26 1.81 -10.49
N GLU A 79 0.16 2.96 -9.98
CA GLU A 79 0.69 4.06 -10.80
C GLU A 79 2.09 3.71 -11.37
N ALA A 80 2.93 2.99 -10.63
CA ALA A 80 4.20 2.47 -11.14
C ALA A 80 3.99 1.47 -12.29
N ASP A 81 3.00 0.59 -12.20
CA ASP A 81 2.65 -0.32 -13.31
C ASP A 81 2.14 0.45 -14.54
N ARG A 82 1.33 1.48 -14.35
CA ARG A 82 0.87 2.35 -15.45
C ARG A 82 2.02 3.09 -16.11
N MET A 83 2.97 3.61 -15.32
CA MET A 83 4.16 4.28 -15.83
C MET A 83 5.00 3.33 -16.70
N ILE A 84 5.22 2.09 -16.25
CA ILE A 84 5.97 1.08 -17.01
C ILE A 84 5.22 0.73 -18.31
N ALA A 85 3.91 0.48 -18.24
CA ALA A 85 3.10 0.14 -19.41
C ALA A 85 3.08 1.27 -20.44
N ALA A 86 2.92 2.51 -20.00
CA ALA A 86 2.93 3.69 -20.87
C ALA A 86 4.29 3.90 -21.54
N TYR A 87 5.39 3.70 -20.79
CA TYR A 87 6.74 3.77 -21.35
C TYR A 87 6.98 2.69 -22.40
N GLN A 88 6.59 1.43 -22.14
CA GLN A 88 6.69 0.33 -23.11
C GLN A 88 5.85 0.56 -24.37
N ALA A 89 4.70 1.24 -24.24
CA ALA A 89 3.84 1.62 -25.36
C ALA A 89 4.35 2.85 -26.14
N GLY A 90 5.39 3.53 -25.66
CA GLY A 90 5.91 4.76 -26.24
C GLY A 90 5.08 6.01 -25.93
N ASP A 91 4.11 5.92 -25.03
CA ASP A 91 3.26 7.05 -24.60
C ASP A 91 3.92 7.79 -23.43
N ARG A 92 4.76 8.77 -23.79
CA ARG A 92 5.51 9.58 -22.80
C ARG A 92 4.61 10.42 -21.92
N GLN A 93 3.46 10.87 -22.42
CA GLN A 93 2.58 11.74 -21.65
C GLN A 93 1.85 10.94 -20.57
N MET A 94 1.35 9.77 -20.92
CA MET A 94 0.74 8.86 -19.95
C MET A 94 1.76 8.36 -18.90
N ALA A 95 3.03 8.18 -19.27
CA ALA A 95 4.09 7.83 -18.34
C ALA A 95 4.40 8.98 -17.35
N ASP A 96 4.45 10.23 -17.83
CA ASP A 96 4.66 11.40 -16.97
C ASP A 96 3.47 11.66 -16.04
N ASP A 97 2.24 11.44 -16.51
CA ASP A 97 1.03 11.59 -15.70
C ASP A 97 0.94 10.51 -14.62
N ALA A 98 1.26 9.25 -14.94
CA ALA A 98 1.37 8.17 -13.97
C ALA A 98 2.47 8.43 -12.92
N ARG A 99 3.61 9.01 -13.32
CA ARG A 99 4.66 9.43 -12.36
C ARG A 99 4.13 10.47 -11.38
N ARG A 100 3.49 11.54 -11.88
CA ARG A 100 2.93 12.57 -11.00
C ARG A 100 1.90 11.99 -10.05
N ALA A 101 1.05 11.09 -10.53
CA ALA A 101 0.07 10.40 -9.70
C ALA A 101 0.71 9.52 -8.63
N ALA A 102 1.85 8.87 -8.93
CA ALA A 102 2.61 8.08 -7.94
C ALA A 102 3.30 8.97 -6.89
N ASP A 103 3.80 10.14 -7.28
CA ASP A 103 4.45 11.11 -6.38
C ASP A 103 3.45 11.84 -5.47
N ASP A 104 2.21 12.04 -5.93
CA ASP A 104 1.10 12.65 -5.16
C ASP A 104 0.38 11.66 -4.23
N VAL A 105 0.84 10.41 -4.13
CA VAL A 105 0.24 9.45 -3.19
C VAL A 105 0.63 9.84 -1.77
N ALA A 106 -0.37 10.26 -0.99
CA ALA A 106 -0.23 10.53 0.44
C ALA A 106 0.58 9.44 1.17
N HIS A 107 1.64 9.86 1.87
CA HIS A 107 2.56 8.99 2.60
C HIS A 107 2.14 8.79 4.06
N THR A 108 1.14 9.56 4.51
CA THR A 108 0.57 9.49 5.85
C THR A 108 -0.95 9.53 5.81
N ALA A 109 -1.58 9.07 6.90
CA ALA A 109 -3.04 9.13 7.05
C ALA A 109 -3.59 10.56 7.17
N GLU A 110 -2.75 11.52 7.54
CA GLU A 110 -3.10 12.95 7.64
C GLU A 110 -3.04 13.65 6.28
N GLU A 111 -2.15 13.21 5.39
CA GLU A 111 -2.09 13.69 3.99
C GLU A 111 -3.22 13.12 3.10
N ALA A 112 -3.84 12.00 3.52
CA ALA A 112 -4.91 11.33 2.77
C ALA A 112 -6.33 11.85 3.10
N ARG A 113 -6.48 12.84 3.99
CA ARG A 113 -7.76 13.43 4.41
C ARG A 113 -8.06 14.73 3.69
#